data_AF-A0A022Q9N5-F1
#
_entry.id   AF-A0A022Q9N5-F1
#
_cell.length_a   1.000
_cell.length_b   1.000
_cell.length_c   1.000
_cell.angle_alpha   90.00
_cell.angle_beta   90.00
_cell.angle_gamma   90.00
#
_symmetry.space_group_name_H-M   'P 1'
#
loop_
_entity.id
_entity.type
_entity.pdbx_description
1 polymer ?
#
loop_
_entity_poly.entity_id
_entity_poly.type
_entity_poly.pdbx_seq_one_letter_code
_entity_poly.pdbx_strand_id
1 'polypeptide(L)'
;MVFLPEKAVLIQIVPFALDSAARFYYEEPTKGMNLRYLEYKVSLNESSLFGKYPIDSDIYKNPDAMRNKGWLVFKSIYMDNQDVNVDLDRFRITLLKALELVCR
;
A
#
# COMPACT_ATOMS: atom_id res chain seq x y z
N MET A 1 1.36 -11.34 -16.96
CA MET A 1 2.20 -10.23 -17.46
C MET A 1 1.26 -9.16 -18.01
N VAL A 2 1.46 -7.89 -17.67
CA VAL A 2 0.61 -6.76 -18.11
C VAL A 2 1.49 -5.78 -18.88
N PHE A 3 1.04 -5.34 -20.06
CA PHE A 3 1.71 -4.32 -20.86
C PHE A 3 0.91 -3.02 -20.74
N LEU A 4 1.60 -1.93 -20.45
CA LEU A 4 1.01 -0.60 -20.29
C LEU A 4 1.66 0.35 -21.31
N PRO A 5 0.91 1.35 -21.81
CA PRO A 5 1.51 2.39 -22.64
C PRO A 5 2.54 3.18 -21.83
N GLU A 6 3.48 3.82 -22.53
CA GLU A 6 4.45 4.71 -21.89
C GLU A 6 3.75 5.76 -21.02
N LYS A 7 4.36 6.11 -19.89
CA LYS A 7 3.85 7.11 -18.94
C LYS A 7 2.48 6.78 -18.33
N ALA A 8 1.96 5.56 -18.49
CA ALA A 8 0.77 5.13 -17.79
C ALA A 8 0.97 5.25 -16.26
N VAL A 9 -0.13 5.47 -15.54
CA VAL A 9 -0.13 5.63 -14.09
C VAL A 9 -0.51 4.31 -13.43
N LEU A 10 0.42 3.74 -12.67
CA LEU A 10 0.16 2.65 -11.74
C LEU A 10 -0.26 3.25 -10.39
N ILE A 11 -1.48 2.94 -9.96
CA ILE A 11 -1.95 3.27 -8.61
C ILE A 11 -1.91 2.00 -7.78
N GLN A 12 -1.16 2.02 -6.67
CA GLN A 12 -1.15 0.91 -5.71
C GLN A 12 -1.93 1.30 -4.45
N ILE A 13 -2.90 0.47 -4.07
CA ILE A 13 -3.45 0.47 -2.72
C ILE A 13 -2.43 -0.24 -1.84
N VAL A 14 -1.86 0.48 -0.87
CA VAL A 14 -0.80 -0.01 0.02
C VAL A 14 -1.44 -0.30 1.38
N PRO A 15 -1.62 -1.59 1.75
CA PRO A 15 -2.14 -1.96 3.07
C PRO A 15 -1.23 -1.48 4.19
N PHE A 16 -1.77 -1.43 5.40
CA PHE A 16 -1.04 -0.97 6.58
C PHE A 16 0.26 -1.77 6.78
N ALA A 17 1.35 -1.06 7.08
CA ALA A 17 2.70 -1.57 7.30
C ALA A 17 3.43 -2.21 6.10
N LEU A 18 2.91 -2.07 4.87
CA LEU A 18 3.52 -2.63 3.66
C LEU A 18 4.28 -1.62 2.80
N ASP A 19 4.59 -0.42 3.32
CA ASP A 19 5.29 0.65 2.59
C ASP A 19 6.62 0.19 1.96
N SER A 20 7.43 -0.56 2.71
CA SER A 20 8.70 -1.08 2.19
C SER A 20 8.47 -2.05 1.02
N ALA A 21 7.47 -2.92 1.12
CA ALA A 21 7.17 -3.89 0.07
C ALA A 21 6.62 -3.19 -1.18
N ALA A 22 5.73 -2.21 -1.01
CA ALA A 22 5.22 -1.39 -2.10
C ALA A 22 6.37 -0.69 -2.85
N ARG A 23 7.31 -0.09 -2.12
CA ARG A 23 8.47 0.56 -2.71
C ARG A 23 9.35 -0.40 -3.52
N PHE A 24 9.81 -1.50 -2.90
CA PHE A 24 10.78 -2.40 -3.54
C PHE A 24 10.19 -3.18 -4.73
N TYR A 25 8.92 -3.58 -4.63
CA TYR A 25 8.31 -4.44 -5.65
C TYR A 25 7.52 -3.70 -6.72
N TYR A 26 7.11 -2.45 -6.47
CA TYR A 26 6.27 -1.70 -7.41
C TYR A 26 6.82 -0.31 -7.70
N GLU A 27 7.12 0.53 -6.71
CA GLU A 27 7.59 1.90 -6.96
C GLU A 27 8.88 1.93 -7.80
N GLU A 28 9.94 1.27 -7.32
CA GLU A 28 11.26 1.28 -7.95
C GLU A 28 11.24 0.64 -9.34
N PRO A 29 10.61 -0.54 -9.54
CA PRO A 29 10.45 -1.11 -10.89
C PRO A 29 9.66 -0.22 -11.84
N THR A 30 8.59 0.42 -11.38
CA THR A 30 7.74 1.31 -12.20
C THR A 30 8.55 2.48 -12.78
N LYS A 31 9.51 3.02 -12.02
CA LYS A 31 10.44 4.06 -12.52
C LYS A 31 11.31 3.56 -13.67
N GLY A 32 11.80 2.32 -13.59
CA GLY A 32 12.60 1.69 -14.66
C GLY A 32 11.79 1.37 -15.92
N MET A 33 10.46 1.22 -15.79
CA MET A 33 9.54 0.91 -16.89
C MET A 33 8.98 2.16 -17.58
N ASN A 34 9.46 3.36 -17.26
CA ASN A 34 8.92 4.64 -17.76
C ASN A 34 7.41 4.81 -17.47
N LEU A 35 6.98 4.32 -16.32
CA LEU A 35 5.62 4.46 -15.81
C LEU A 35 5.60 5.49 -14.68
N ARG A 36 4.42 6.04 -14.39
CA ARG A 36 4.18 6.95 -13.26
C ARG A 36 3.59 6.14 -12.11
N TYR A 37 4.01 6.41 -10.89
CA TYR A 37 3.57 5.66 -9.71
C TYR A 37 2.83 6.55 -8.72
N LEU A 38 1.71 6.08 -8.20
CA LEU A 38 0.95 6.71 -7.13
C LEU A 38 0.58 5.68 -6.06
N GLU A 39 0.61 6.10 -4.81
CA GLU A 39 0.20 5.29 -3.67
C GLU A 39 -1.10 5.81 -3.09
N TYR A 40 -1.99 4.89 -2.76
CA TYR A 40 -3.04 5.10 -1.80
C TYR A 40 -2.70 4.35 -0.52
N LYS A 41 -2.16 5.07 0.47
CA LYS A 41 -1.79 4.48 1.77
C LYS A 41 -3.03 4.33 2.63
N VAL A 42 -3.36 3.07 2.90
CA VAL A 42 -4.46 2.66 3.76
C VAL A 42 -4.13 3.07 5.19
N SER A 43 -5.01 3.85 5.81
CA SER A 43 -4.90 4.16 7.23
C SER A 43 -5.45 3.01 8.07
N LEU A 44 -5.11 3.01 9.36
CA LEU A 44 -5.49 1.89 10.23
C LEU A 44 -7.02 1.67 10.28
N ASN A 45 -7.83 2.73 10.28
CA ASN A 45 -9.31 2.66 10.27
C ASN A 45 -9.91 2.04 8.99
N GLU A 46 -9.16 1.97 7.89
CA GLU A 46 -9.55 1.32 6.65
C GLU A 46 -9.10 -0.16 6.62
N SER A 47 -8.28 -0.58 7.57
CA SER A 47 -7.76 -1.94 7.66
C SER A 47 -8.61 -2.80 8.58
N SER A 48 -8.86 -4.05 8.20
CA SER A 48 -9.49 -5.04 9.08
C SER A 48 -8.63 -5.38 10.30
N LEU A 49 -7.38 -4.90 10.37
CA LEU A 49 -6.55 -5.00 11.57
C LEU A 49 -7.04 -4.10 12.70
N PHE A 50 -7.79 -3.03 12.42
CA PHE A 50 -8.29 -2.14 13.46
C PHE A 50 -9.18 -2.89 14.45
N GLY A 51 -8.86 -2.79 15.73
CA GLY A 51 -9.59 -3.47 16.81
C GLY A 51 -9.28 -4.96 16.99
N LYS A 52 -8.50 -5.60 16.10
CA LYS A 52 -8.07 -7.00 16.27
C LYS A 52 -7.00 -7.20 17.34
N TYR A 53 -6.24 -6.16 17.65
CA TYR A 53 -5.14 -6.20 18.62
C TYR A 53 -5.30 -5.10 19.68
N PRO A 54 -4.65 -5.23 20.84
CA PRO A 54 -4.59 -4.14 21.82
C PRO A 54 -4.08 -2.85 21.19
N ILE A 55 -4.66 -1.71 21.57
CA ILE A 55 -4.29 -0.39 21.02
C ILE A 55 -2.81 -0.06 21.23
N ASP A 56 -2.21 -0.61 22.29
CA ASP A 56 -0.80 -0.43 22.62
C ASP A 56 0.13 -1.44 21.95
N SER A 57 -0.39 -2.33 21.09
CA SER A 57 0.41 -3.36 20.44
C SER A 57 1.43 -2.79 19.45
N ASP A 58 2.60 -3.42 19.39
CA ASP A 58 3.62 -3.12 18.38
C ASP A 58 3.12 -3.33 16.95
N ILE A 59 2.03 -4.08 16.76
CA ILE A 59 1.42 -4.27 15.45
C ILE A 59 0.94 -2.94 14.87
N TYR A 60 0.46 -2.02 15.70
CA TYR A 60 0.07 -0.69 15.26
C TYR A 60 1.21 0.32 15.39
N LYS A 61 1.97 0.26 16.49
CA LYS A 61 2.96 1.30 16.83
C LYS A 61 4.31 1.12 16.15
N ASN A 62 4.73 -0.12 15.95
CA ASN A 62 6.05 -0.44 15.43
C ASN A 62 6.02 -1.68 14.53
N PRO A 63 5.43 -1.57 13.32
CA PRO A 63 5.35 -2.72 12.42
C PRO A 63 6.72 -3.31 12.02
N ASP A 64 7.78 -2.51 12.05
CA ASP A 64 9.16 -2.98 11.82
C ASP A 64 9.61 -4.00 12.87
N ALA A 65 9.15 -3.88 14.12
CA ALA A 65 9.40 -4.89 15.14
C ALA A 65 8.79 -6.25 14.77
N MET A 66 7.66 -6.29 14.05
CA MET A 66 7.07 -7.55 13.58
C MET A 66 7.91 -8.19 12.47
N ARG A 67 8.61 -7.38 11.67
CA ARG A 67 9.57 -7.88 10.67
C ARG A 67 10.75 -8.60 11.34
N ASN A 68 11.23 -8.05 12.46
CA ASN A 68 12.31 -8.66 13.25
C ASN A 68 11.90 -9.98 13.92
N LYS A 69 10.60 -10.21 14.12
CA LYS A 69 10.05 -11.50 14.59
C LYS A 69 10.01 -12.58 13.49
N GLY A 70 10.35 -12.22 12.25
CA GLY A 70 10.48 -13.14 11.13
C GLY A 70 9.42 -12.92 10.05
N TRP A 71 9.80 -13.25 8.81
CA TRP A 71 8.98 -13.03 7.60
C TRP A 71 7.59 -13.68 7.69
N LEU A 72 7.49 -14.91 8.20
CA LEU A 72 6.21 -15.62 8.27
C LEU A 72 5.21 -14.93 9.21
N VAL A 73 5.68 -14.38 10.33
CA VAL A 73 4.84 -13.62 11.27
C VAL A 73 4.37 -12.32 10.62
N PHE A 74 5.30 -11.58 10.01
CA PHE A 74 4.99 -10.34 9.31
C PHE A 74 3.97 -10.55 8.18
N LYS A 75 4.20 -11.56 7.33
CA LYS A 75 3.29 -11.93 6.23
C LYS A 75 1.92 -12.32 6.76
N SER A 76 1.88 -13.16 7.79
CA SER A 76 0.61 -13.60 8.38
C SER A 76 -0.23 -12.42 8.86
N ILE A 77 0.37 -11.43 9.56
CA ILE A 77 -0.35 -10.28 10.09
C ILE A 77 -0.76 -9.30 8.99
N TYR A 78 0.18 -8.80 8.20
CA TYR A 78 -0.06 -7.65 7.31
C TYR A 78 -0.41 -8.01 5.88
N MET A 79 -0.19 -9.25 5.44
CA MET A 79 -0.49 -9.68 4.06
C MET A 79 -1.64 -10.68 4.02
N ASP A 80 -1.61 -11.71 4.85
CA ASP A 80 -2.59 -12.81 4.76
C ASP A 80 -3.89 -12.52 5.52
N ASN A 81 -3.86 -11.72 6.60
CA ASN A 81 -5.01 -11.49 7.49
C ASN A 81 -5.45 -10.01 7.57
N GLN A 82 -5.14 -9.25 6.52
CA GLN A 82 -5.50 -7.85 6.39
C GLN A 82 -6.37 -7.65 5.14
N ASP A 83 -7.61 -7.25 5.37
CA ASP A 83 -8.51 -6.75 4.33
C ASP A 83 -8.54 -5.23 4.40
N VAL A 84 -8.86 -4.59 3.28
CA VAL A 84 -8.92 -3.13 3.16
C VAL A 84 -10.32 -2.72 2.74
N ASN A 85 -10.92 -1.83 3.52
CA ASN A 85 -12.12 -1.09 3.15
C ASN A 85 -11.71 0.33 2.76
N VAL A 86 -11.59 0.56 1.45
CA VAL A 86 -11.09 1.81 0.89
C VAL A 86 -12.07 2.96 1.16
N ASP A 87 -11.58 4.01 1.80
CA ASP A 87 -12.26 5.30 1.90
C ASP A 87 -12.29 5.97 0.51
N LEU A 88 -13.48 5.99 -0.10
CA LEU A 88 -13.68 6.50 -1.44
C LEU A 88 -13.48 8.02 -1.53
N ASP A 89 -13.72 8.77 -0.47
CA ASP A 89 -13.53 10.23 -0.46
C ASP A 89 -12.05 10.57 -0.52
N ARG A 90 -11.22 9.82 0.22
CA ARG A 90 -9.76 9.95 0.14
C ARG A 90 -9.20 9.37 -1.15
N PHE A 91 -9.68 8.20 -1.58
CA PHE A 91 -9.19 7.57 -2.80
C PHE A 91 -9.49 8.40 -4.05
N ARG A 92 -10.61 9.14 -4.07
CA ARG A 92 -10.93 10.10 -5.12
C ARG A 92 -9.81 11.11 -5.37
N ILE A 93 -9.10 11.55 -4.33
CA ILE A 93 -7.97 12.49 -4.46
C ILE A 93 -6.83 11.85 -5.26
N THR A 94 -6.51 10.58 -4.98
CA THR A 94 -5.50 9.82 -5.74
C THR A 94 -5.91 9.64 -7.20
N LEU A 95 -7.20 9.35 -7.45
CA LEU A 95 -7.72 9.20 -8.81
C LEU A 95 -7.67 10.51 -9.60
N LEU A 96 -8.00 11.65 -8.99
CA LEU A 96 -7.90 12.96 -9.63
C LEU A 96 -6.44 13.29 -9.99
N LYS A 97 -5.50 13.01 -9.08
CA LYS A 97 -4.07 13.15 -9.37
C LYS A 97 -3.61 12.24 -10.51
N ALA A 98 -4.12 11.01 -10.58
CA ALA A 98 -3.84 10.10 -11.69
C ALA A 98 -4.37 10.65 -13.02
N LEU A 99 -5.59 11.21 -13.04
CA LEU A 99 -6.18 11.81 -14.22
C LEU A 99 -5.34 12.98 -14.74
N GLU A 100 -4.90 13.88 -13.85
CA GLU A 100 -4.00 15.00 -14.21
C GLU A 100 -2.68 14.52 -14.82
N LEU A 101 -2.16 13.39 -14.36
CA LEU A 101 -0.96 12.79 -14.93
C LEU A 101 -1.24 12.19 -16.32
N VAL A 102 -2.33 11.44 -16.50
CA VAL A 102 -2.64 10.82 -17.80
C VAL A 102 -2.95 11.87 -18.88
N CYS A 103 -3.55 13.00 -18.52
CA CYS A 103 -3.86 14.09 -19.46
C CYS A 103 -2.65 14.96 -19.88
N ARG A 104 -1.42 14.60 -19.46
CA ARG A 104 -0.16 15.27 -19.84
C ARG A 104 0.74 14.37 -20.67
#